data_AF-A0A7C4RN47-F1
#
_entry.id   AF-A0A7C4RN47-F1
#
_cell.length_a   1.000
_cell.length_b   1.000
_cell.length_c   1.000
_cell.angle_alpha   90.00
_cell.angle_beta   90.00
_cell.angle_gamma   90.00
#
_symmetry.space_group_name_H-M   'P 1'
#
loop_
_entity.id
_entity.type
_entity.pdbx_description
1 polymer ?
#
loop_
_entity_poly.entity_id
_entity_poly.type
_entity_poly.pdbx_seq_one_letter_code
_entity_poly.pdbx_strand_id
1 'polypeptide(L)'
;MHHVTKLRLMLWFTILYMTFFTIVSLMARNYEFLYYTVVMSLIILVLIKYKEHISFTSGIAFGLTVVAALHIFGGNIYLEGVRLYDVWLTRWFKYDNLVHIIGTFTATILSYTFVYQHLNDKARDKKMLLAIIILSMSLGIGALNEILELGAVLFFNAANQVGDYLNNAFDLLYNLIGAILACIYLFYIQKEQK
;
A
#
# COMPACT_ATOMS: atom_id res chain seq x y z
N MET A 1 19.58 -14.85 13.02
CA MET A 1 20.09 -14.82 11.61
C MET A 1 18.99 -14.98 10.57
N HIS A 2 18.13 -16.01 10.63
CA HIS A 2 17.16 -16.32 9.57
C HIS A 2 16.16 -15.17 9.24
N HIS A 3 15.70 -14.41 10.25
CA HIS A 3 14.81 -13.25 10.05
C HIS A 3 15.47 -12.12 9.24
N VAL A 4 16.73 -11.80 9.52
CA VAL A 4 17.49 -10.75 8.82
C VAL A 4 17.72 -11.14 7.36
N THR A 5 17.97 -12.42 7.09
CA THR A 5 18.14 -12.93 5.72
C THR A 5 16.85 -12.77 4.90
N LYS A 6 15.68 -13.08 5.47
CA LYS A 6 14.38 -12.92 4.79
C LYS A 6 14.09 -11.47 4.42
N LEU A 7 14.29 -10.54 5.36
CA LEU A 7 14.09 -9.11 5.12
C LEU A 7 15.02 -8.58 4.02
N ARG A 8 16.29 -8.98 4.04
CA ARG A 8 17.26 -8.59 2.99
C ARG A 8 16.83 -9.14 1.62
N LEU A 9 16.37 -10.38 1.56
CA LEU A 9 15.92 -10.99 0.32
C LEU A 9 14.68 -10.27 -0.25
N MET A 10 13.70 -9.94 0.59
CA MET A 10 12.54 -9.15 0.18
C MET A 10 12.94 -7.76 -0.33
N LEU A 11 13.84 -7.07 0.38
CA LEU A 11 14.33 -5.77 -0.05
C LEU A 11 15.05 -5.84 -1.40
N TRP A 12 15.95 -6.80 -1.59
CA TRP A 12 16.67 -6.98 -2.85
C TRP A 12 15.72 -7.35 -4.00
N PHE A 13 14.72 -8.19 -3.73
CA PHE A 13 13.68 -8.51 -4.69
C PHE A 13 12.91 -7.25 -5.11
N THR A 14 12.50 -6.42 -4.15
CA THR A 14 11.83 -5.14 -4.41
C THR A 14 12.68 -4.19 -5.23
N ILE A 15 13.95 -4.00 -4.87
CA ILE A 15 14.89 -3.14 -5.62
C ILE A 15 15.06 -3.67 -7.05
N LEU A 16 15.21 -4.98 -7.22
CA LEU A 16 15.44 -5.59 -8.53
C LEU A 16 14.27 -5.34 -9.49
N TYR A 17 13.04 -5.67 -9.07
CA TYR A 17 11.89 -5.47 -9.96
C TYR A 17 11.60 -3.97 -10.17
N MET A 18 11.79 -3.11 -9.15
CA MET A 18 11.61 -1.66 -9.28
C MET A 18 12.56 -1.11 -10.33
N THR A 19 13.83 -1.51 -10.28
CA THR A 19 14.85 -1.07 -11.24
C THR A 19 14.51 -1.54 -12.65
N PHE A 20 14.11 -2.81 -12.79
CA PHE A 20 13.71 -3.38 -14.08
C PHE A 20 12.53 -2.60 -14.70
N PHE A 21 11.45 -2.40 -13.96
CA PHE A 21 10.28 -1.69 -14.48
C PHE A 21 10.53 -0.19 -14.68
N THR A 22 11.40 0.44 -13.88
CA THR A 22 11.87 1.82 -14.15
C THR A 22 12.51 1.92 -15.54
N ILE A 23 13.39 0.98 -15.89
CA ILE A 23 14.04 0.94 -17.21
C ILE A 23 13.00 0.74 -18.32
N VAL A 24 12.08 -0.21 -18.13
CA VAL A 24 10.99 -0.48 -19.09
C VAL A 24 10.15 0.77 -19.32
N SER A 25 9.75 1.49 -18.27
CA SER A 25 8.92 2.68 -18.39
C SER A 25 9.66 3.87 -18.98
N LEU A 26 10.97 4.00 -18.73
CA LEU A 26 11.82 4.98 -19.44
C LEU A 26 11.86 4.69 -20.94
N MET A 27 12.03 3.43 -21.34
CA MET A 27 12.02 3.02 -22.75
C MET A 27 10.65 3.26 -23.40
N ALA A 28 9.57 2.99 -22.67
CA ALA A 28 8.19 3.21 -23.11
C ALA A 28 7.72 4.67 -23.03
N ARG A 29 8.55 5.58 -22.47
CA ARG A 29 8.19 6.99 -22.18
C ARG A 29 6.91 7.13 -21.33
N ASN A 30 6.68 6.19 -20.42
CA ASN A 30 5.55 6.21 -19.50
C ASN A 30 5.87 7.08 -18.27
N TYR A 31 5.71 8.40 -18.43
CA TYR A 31 6.03 9.37 -17.37
C TYR A 31 5.12 9.28 -16.14
N GLU A 32 3.86 8.90 -16.34
CA GLU A 32 2.91 8.62 -15.25
C GLU A 32 3.47 7.51 -14.34
N PHE A 33 3.93 6.40 -14.92
CA PHE A 33 4.52 5.33 -14.13
C PHE A 33 5.84 5.73 -13.44
N LEU A 34 6.67 6.54 -14.09
CA LEU A 34 7.91 7.05 -13.48
C LEU A 34 7.62 7.93 -12.27
N TYR A 35 6.57 8.75 -12.33
CA TYR A 35 6.11 9.53 -11.18
C TYR A 35 5.75 8.63 -9.99
N TYR A 36 4.94 7.59 -10.20
CA TYR A 36 4.60 6.64 -9.14
C TYR A 36 5.82 5.88 -8.59
N THR A 37 6.76 5.52 -9.46
CA THR A 37 8.02 4.85 -9.08
C THR A 37 8.85 5.73 -8.15
N VAL A 38 8.93 7.04 -8.43
CA VAL A 38 9.64 8.00 -7.57
C VAL A 38 8.97 8.10 -6.20
N VAL A 39 7.64 8.27 -6.18
CA VAL A 39 6.85 8.31 -4.94
C VAL A 39 7.08 7.06 -4.10
N MET A 40 6.97 5.88 -4.70
CA MET A 40 7.17 4.60 -4.01
C MET A 40 8.60 4.46 -3.49
N SER A 41 9.59 4.90 -4.26
CA SER A 41 11.00 4.91 -3.83
C SER A 41 11.22 5.80 -2.61
N LEU A 42 10.59 6.98 -2.57
CA LEU A 42 10.65 7.88 -1.41
C LEU A 42 10.03 7.23 -0.17
N ILE A 43 8.87 6.58 -0.31
CA ILE A 43 8.22 5.85 0.79
C ILE A 43 9.14 4.74 1.30
N ILE A 44 9.74 3.94 0.41
CA ILE A 44 10.68 2.87 0.78
C ILE A 44 11.89 3.45 1.53
N LEU A 45 12.46 4.58 1.08
CA LEU A 45 13.57 5.24 1.76
C LEU A 45 13.20 5.69 3.17
N VAL A 46 12.00 6.26 3.35
CA VAL A 46 11.46 6.63 4.66
C VAL A 46 11.35 5.38 5.55
N LEU A 47 10.79 4.29 5.04
CA LEU A 47 10.65 3.04 5.82
C LEU A 47 12.00 2.44 6.20
N ILE A 48 13.00 2.45 5.31
CA ILE A 48 14.35 1.98 5.60
C ILE A 48 14.99 2.85 6.69
N LYS A 49 14.83 4.17 6.63
CA LYS A 49 15.37 5.10 7.62
C LYS A 49 14.77 4.86 9.00
N TYR A 50 13.47 4.60 9.08
CA TYR A 50 12.78 4.40 10.36
C TYR A 50 12.69 2.95 10.82
N LYS A 51 13.22 1.97 10.07
CA LYS A 51 13.12 0.54 10.38
C LYS A 51 13.62 0.18 11.78
N GLU A 52 14.62 0.90 12.31
CA GLU A 52 15.21 0.63 13.64
C GLU A 52 14.36 1.19 14.78
N HIS A 53 13.47 2.15 14.46
CA HIS A 53 12.53 2.76 15.40
C HIS A 53 11.16 2.08 15.38
N ILE A 54 10.97 1.04 14.57
CA ILE A 54 9.69 0.34 14.40
C ILE A 54 9.95 -1.14 14.60
N SER A 55 9.00 -1.84 15.21
CA SER A 55 9.01 -3.31 15.24
C SER A 55 8.71 -3.89 13.85
N PHE A 56 9.65 -3.73 12.92
CA PHE A 56 9.49 -4.09 11.51
C PHE A 56 9.58 -5.61 11.32
N THR A 57 8.41 -6.25 11.26
CA THR A 57 8.31 -7.71 11.14
C THR A 57 8.45 -8.16 9.69
N SER A 58 8.83 -9.43 9.50
CA SER A 58 8.82 -10.07 8.17
C SER A 58 7.43 -10.04 7.51
N GLY A 59 6.34 -10.01 8.29
CA GLY A 59 4.98 -9.91 7.77
C GLY A 59 4.69 -8.56 7.13
N ILE A 60 5.11 -7.46 7.77
CA ILE A 60 4.99 -6.11 7.22
C ILE A 60 5.84 -5.97 5.95
N ALA A 61 7.07 -6.48 5.99
CA ALA A 61 7.97 -6.47 4.83
C ALA A 61 7.38 -7.23 3.63
N PHE A 62 6.76 -8.39 3.90
CA PHE A 62 6.08 -9.17 2.88
C PHE A 62 4.88 -8.41 2.30
N GLY A 63 4.02 -7.85 3.15
CA GLY A 63 2.88 -7.03 2.70
C GLY A 63 3.33 -5.88 1.80
N LEU A 64 4.35 -5.13 2.21
CA LEU A 64 4.90 -4.02 1.42
C LEU A 64 5.48 -4.49 0.09
N THR A 65 6.14 -5.66 0.07
CA THR A 65 6.67 -6.28 -1.15
C THR A 65 5.54 -6.66 -2.11
N VAL A 66 4.45 -7.22 -1.59
CA VAL A 66 3.25 -7.57 -2.38
C VAL A 66 2.59 -6.32 -2.93
N VAL A 67 2.38 -5.28 -2.11
CA VAL A 67 1.79 -4.00 -2.53
C VAL A 67 2.60 -3.38 -3.67
N ALA A 68 3.92 -3.27 -3.49
CA ALA A 68 4.79 -2.70 -4.52
C ALA A 68 4.79 -3.55 -5.80
N ALA A 69 4.76 -4.88 -5.71
CA ALA A 69 4.64 -5.74 -6.88
C ALA A 69 3.31 -5.53 -7.61
N LEU A 70 2.19 -5.46 -6.88
CA LEU A 70 0.86 -5.23 -7.46
C LEU A 70 0.78 -3.87 -8.17
N HIS A 71 1.34 -2.80 -7.59
CA HIS A 71 1.37 -1.49 -8.25
C HIS A 71 2.13 -1.52 -9.58
N ILE A 72 3.27 -2.20 -9.57
CA ILE A 72 4.15 -2.25 -10.73
C ILE A 72 3.55 -3.09 -11.85
N PHE A 73 2.98 -4.24 -11.50
CA PHE A 73 2.25 -5.06 -12.45
C PHE A 73 1.00 -4.32 -12.98
N GLY A 74 0.25 -3.66 -12.11
CA GLY A 74 -0.91 -2.83 -12.45
C GLY A 74 -0.61 -1.81 -13.55
N GLY A 75 0.52 -1.10 -13.41
CA GLY A 75 0.91 -0.01 -14.32
C GLY A 75 1.65 -0.43 -15.59
N ASN A 76 2.17 -1.67 -15.68
CA ASN A 76 3.00 -2.11 -16.81
C ASN A 76 2.47 -3.32 -17.58
N ILE A 77 1.52 -4.08 -17.01
CA ILE A 77 0.93 -5.22 -17.69
C ILE A 77 -0.36 -4.78 -18.39
N TYR A 78 -0.51 -5.23 -19.64
CA TYR A 78 -1.71 -5.00 -20.44
C TYR A 78 -2.33 -6.35 -20.82
N LEU A 79 -3.62 -6.50 -20.59
CA LEU A 79 -4.43 -7.64 -21.00
C LEU A 79 -5.34 -7.19 -22.14
N GLU A 80 -5.16 -7.75 -23.33
CA GLU A 80 -5.95 -7.39 -24.53
C GLU A 80 -5.94 -5.87 -24.83
N GLY A 81 -4.82 -5.20 -24.53
CA GLY A 81 -4.67 -3.75 -24.70
C GLY A 81 -5.23 -2.90 -23.56
N VAL A 82 -5.87 -3.51 -22.55
CA VAL A 82 -6.34 -2.84 -21.33
C VAL A 82 -5.26 -2.93 -20.25
N ARG A 83 -4.87 -1.79 -19.68
CA ARG A 83 -3.92 -1.73 -18.56
C ARG A 83 -4.49 -2.49 -17.36
N LEU A 84 -3.67 -3.25 -16.65
CA LEU A 84 -4.14 -4.16 -15.60
C LEU A 84 -4.94 -3.44 -14.52
N TYR A 85 -4.60 -2.20 -14.16
CA TYR A 85 -5.41 -1.36 -13.26
C TYR A 85 -6.87 -1.19 -13.69
N ASP A 86 -7.09 -1.07 -15.00
CA ASP A 86 -8.40 -0.76 -15.58
C ASP A 86 -9.24 -2.03 -15.81
N VAL A 87 -8.68 -3.21 -15.50
CA VAL A 87 -9.36 -4.50 -15.64
C VAL A 87 -10.42 -4.65 -14.55
N TRP A 88 -11.67 -4.84 -14.98
CA TRP A 88 -12.80 -5.17 -14.10
C TRP A 88 -12.81 -6.66 -13.79
N LEU A 89 -12.63 -7.00 -12.51
CA LEU A 89 -12.75 -8.37 -12.01
C LEU A 89 -14.21 -8.76 -11.77
N THR A 90 -15.04 -7.77 -11.43
CA THR A 90 -16.51 -7.87 -11.39
C THR A 90 -17.12 -6.56 -11.89
N ARG A 91 -18.45 -6.45 -11.92
CA ARG A 91 -19.16 -5.22 -12.31
C ARG A 91 -18.80 -3.98 -11.46
N TRP A 92 -18.36 -4.17 -10.22
CA TRP A 92 -18.12 -3.07 -9.27
C TRP A 92 -16.72 -3.11 -8.66
N PHE A 93 -15.85 -3.99 -9.15
CA PHE A 93 -14.54 -4.25 -8.56
C PHE A 93 -13.48 -4.34 -9.65
N LYS A 94 -12.58 -3.37 -9.67
CA LYS A 94 -11.39 -3.35 -10.52
C LYS A 94 -10.22 -4.03 -9.84
N TYR A 95 -9.19 -4.36 -10.62
CA TYR A 95 -7.88 -4.72 -10.10
C TYR A 95 -7.35 -3.63 -9.16
N ASP A 96 -7.51 -2.36 -9.52
CA ASP A 96 -7.10 -1.22 -8.71
C ASP A 96 -7.64 -1.28 -7.27
N ASN A 97 -8.94 -1.55 -7.15
CA ASN A 97 -9.60 -1.70 -5.86
C ASN A 97 -9.03 -2.85 -5.01
N LEU A 98 -8.54 -3.93 -5.63
CA LEU A 98 -7.84 -5.00 -4.92
C LEU A 98 -6.48 -4.50 -4.37
N VAL A 99 -5.76 -3.70 -5.16
CA VAL A 99 -4.52 -3.06 -4.73
C VAL A 99 -4.78 -2.15 -3.52
N HIS A 100 -5.86 -1.36 -3.55
CA HIS A 100 -6.29 -0.52 -2.42
C HIS A 100 -6.61 -1.31 -1.15
N ILE A 101 -7.32 -2.44 -1.25
CA ILE A 101 -7.58 -3.32 -0.11
C ILE A 101 -6.26 -3.82 0.50
N ILE A 102 -5.36 -4.37 -0.32
CA ILE A 102 -4.10 -4.99 0.16
C ILE A 102 -3.12 -3.92 0.66
N GLY A 103 -3.05 -2.80 -0.04
CA GLY A 103 -2.29 -1.61 0.32
C GLY A 103 -2.69 -1.08 1.67
N THR A 104 -3.98 -0.77 1.84
CA THR A 104 -4.49 -0.21 3.08
C THR A 104 -4.47 -1.23 4.21
N PHE A 105 -4.71 -2.52 3.96
CA PHE A 105 -4.52 -3.57 4.96
C PHE A 105 -3.08 -3.57 5.52
N THR A 106 -2.09 -3.52 4.63
CA THR A 106 -0.67 -3.47 5.01
C THR A 106 -0.33 -2.18 5.75
N ALA A 107 -0.78 -1.03 5.24
CA ALA A 107 -0.59 0.28 5.85
C ALA A 107 -1.24 0.37 7.24
N THR A 108 -2.36 -0.33 7.46
CA THR A 108 -3.05 -0.38 8.76
C THR A 108 -2.23 -1.15 9.80
N ILE A 109 -1.68 -2.31 9.44
CA ILE A 109 -0.79 -3.08 10.33
C ILE A 109 0.48 -2.28 10.65
N LEU A 110 1.03 -1.58 9.65
CA LEU A 110 2.18 -0.71 9.85
C LEU A 110 1.84 0.46 10.79
N SER A 111 0.70 1.12 10.59
CA SER A 111 0.20 2.20 11.46
C SER A 111 -0.02 1.73 12.90
N TYR A 112 -0.60 0.54 13.07
CA TYR A 112 -0.71 -0.09 14.39
C TYR A 112 0.64 -0.27 15.05
N THR A 113 1.65 -0.76 14.31
CA THR A 113 2.99 -0.97 14.84
C THR A 113 3.65 0.34 15.29
N PHE A 114 3.47 1.42 14.51
CA PHE A 114 3.94 2.76 14.88
C PHE A 114 3.31 3.27 16.17
N VAL A 115 2.00 3.08 16.35
CA VAL A 115 1.30 3.60 17.52
C VAL A 115 1.51 2.71 18.75
N TYR A 116 1.33 1.40 18.60
CA TYR A 116 1.23 0.44 19.71
C TYR A 116 2.46 0.42 20.62
N GLN A 117 3.66 0.56 20.04
CA GLN A 117 4.92 0.58 20.79
C GLN A 117 5.07 1.81 21.70
N HIS A 118 4.33 2.89 21.43
CA HIS A 118 4.36 4.13 22.22
C HIS A 118 3.19 4.25 23.21
N LEU A 119 2.26 3.29 23.22
CA LEU A 119 1.12 3.30 24.14
C LEU A 119 1.47 2.67 25.49
N ASN A 120 0.90 3.23 26.56
CA ASN A 120 0.89 2.59 27.88
C ASN A 120 -0.16 1.46 27.94
N ASP A 121 -0.09 0.62 28.97
CA ASP A 121 -0.95 -0.57 29.07
C ASP A 121 -2.44 -0.21 29.16
N LYS A 122 -2.79 0.85 29.90
CA LYS A 122 -4.18 1.34 29.99
C LYS A 122 -4.75 1.71 28.62
N ALA A 123 -3.95 2.31 27.74
CA ALA A 123 -4.37 2.67 26.39
C ALA A 123 -4.47 1.43 25.48
N ARG A 124 -3.57 0.45 25.64
CA ARG A 124 -3.59 -0.82 24.89
C ARG A 124 -4.84 -1.65 25.19
N ASP A 125 -5.39 -1.55 26.40
CA ASP A 125 -6.62 -2.24 26.79
C ASP A 125 -7.88 -1.65 26.14
N LYS A 126 -7.84 -0.39 25.69
CA LYS A 126 -8.96 0.28 24.99
C LYS A 126 -9.00 -0.08 23.51
N LYS A 127 -9.14 -1.38 23.21
CA LYS A 127 -9.07 -1.94 21.84
C LYS A 127 -9.97 -1.24 20.83
N MET A 128 -11.22 -0.96 21.19
CA MET A 128 -12.15 -0.29 20.27
C MET A 128 -11.70 1.14 19.93
N LEU A 129 -11.22 1.89 20.93
CA LEU A 129 -10.69 3.24 20.70
C LEU A 129 -9.41 3.18 19.85
N LEU A 130 -8.52 2.23 20.14
CA LEU A 130 -7.32 2.02 19.34
C LEU A 130 -7.66 1.64 17.89
N ALA A 131 -8.65 0.77 17.68
CA ALA A 131 -9.13 0.40 16.35
C ALA A 131 -9.64 1.62 15.57
N ILE A 132 -10.41 2.50 16.20
CA ILE A 132 -10.88 3.74 15.57
C ILE A 132 -9.71 4.64 15.18
N ILE A 133 -8.74 4.85 16.08
CA ILE A 133 -7.55 5.67 15.80
C ILE A 133 -6.77 5.10 14.61
N ILE A 134 -6.49 3.80 14.61
CA ILE A 134 -5.74 3.14 13.55
C ILE A 134 -6.50 3.17 12.22
N LEU A 135 -7.82 2.99 12.24
CA LEU A 135 -8.67 3.09 11.06
C LEU A 135 -8.64 4.52 10.49
N SER A 136 -8.77 5.55 11.32
CA SER A 136 -8.66 6.95 10.89
C SER A 136 -7.29 7.27 10.29
N MET A 137 -6.19 6.80 10.89
CA MET A 137 -4.85 6.97 10.33
C MET A 137 -4.71 6.31 8.95
N SER A 138 -5.26 5.11 8.81
CA SER A 138 -5.15 4.31 7.58
C SER A 138 -5.98 4.91 6.44
N LEU A 139 -7.17 5.43 6.74
CA LEU A 139 -7.95 6.21 5.79
C LEU A 139 -7.24 7.52 5.39
N GLY A 140 -6.52 8.15 6.33
CA GLY A 140 -5.67 9.30 6.02
C GLY A 140 -4.54 8.94 5.05
N ILE A 141 -3.92 7.77 5.20
CA ILE A 141 -2.92 7.26 4.24
C ILE A 141 -3.57 7.00 2.87
N GLY A 142 -4.75 6.38 2.84
CA GLY A 142 -5.52 6.19 1.60
C GLY A 142 -5.83 7.51 0.90
N ALA A 143 -6.32 8.52 1.64
CA ALA A 143 -6.57 9.85 1.09
C ALA A 143 -5.29 10.54 0.58
N LEU A 144 -4.14 10.35 1.26
CA LEU A 144 -2.86 10.83 0.74
C LEU A 144 -2.48 10.15 -0.57
N ASN A 145 -2.79 8.86 -0.75
CA ASN A 145 -2.59 8.17 -2.03
C ASN A 145 -3.42 8.82 -3.14
N GLU A 146 -4.71 9.07 -2.91
CA GLU A 146 -5.57 9.75 -3.89
C GLU A 146 -5.07 11.15 -4.26
N ILE A 147 -4.51 11.89 -3.29
CA ILE A 147 -3.89 13.20 -3.56
C ILE A 147 -2.67 13.06 -4.48
N LEU A 148 -1.89 11.98 -4.34
CA LEU A 148 -0.76 11.71 -5.22
C LEU A 148 -1.22 11.35 -6.64
N GLU A 149 -2.33 10.63 -6.77
CA GLU A 149 -2.97 10.33 -8.06
C GLU A 149 -3.56 11.57 -8.73
N LEU A 150 -4.18 12.46 -7.96
CA LEU A 150 -4.58 13.78 -8.44
C LEU A 150 -3.38 14.56 -8.99
N GLY A 151 -2.21 14.45 -8.34
CA GLY A 151 -0.95 14.97 -8.88
C GLY A 151 -0.63 14.39 -10.26
N ALA A 152 -0.80 13.07 -10.44
CA ALA A 152 -0.58 12.45 -11.75
C ALA A 152 -1.55 12.96 -12.82
N VAL A 153 -2.82 13.19 -12.46
CA VAL A 153 -3.81 13.81 -13.35
C VAL A 153 -3.36 15.20 -13.79
N LEU A 154 -2.95 16.05 -12.85
CA LEU A 154 -2.59 17.44 -13.11
C LEU A 154 -1.29 17.58 -13.93
N PHE A 155 -0.31 16.72 -13.72
CA PHE A 155 1.01 16.85 -14.36
C PHE A 155 1.20 15.96 -15.59
N PHE A 156 0.47 14.85 -15.72
CA PHE A 156 0.68 13.86 -16.79
C PHE A 156 -0.58 13.52 -17.60
N ASN A 157 -1.69 14.25 -17.41
CA ASN A 157 -2.97 14.02 -18.09
C ASN A 157 -3.52 12.59 -17.87
N ALA A 158 -3.32 12.04 -16.67
CA ALA A 158 -3.77 10.70 -16.29
C ALA A 158 -5.30 10.59 -16.04
N ALA A 159 -6.09 11.62 -16.34
CA ALA A 159 -7.52 11.69 -16.02
C ALA A 159 -8.39 10.57 -16.62
N ASN A 160 -7.95 9.96 -17.72
CA ASN A 160 -8.66 8.85 -18.37
C ASN A 160 -8.41 7.50 -17.68
N GLN A 161 -7.50 7.47 -16.71
CA GLN A 161 -6.92 6.28 -16.11
C GLN A 161 -7.16 6.24 -14.60
N VAL A 162 -7.02 7.38 -13.92
CA VAL A 162 -7.19 7.53 -12.47
C VAL A 162 -7.73 8.92 -12.11
N GLY A 163 -8.24 9.08 -10.88
CA GLY A 163 -8.51 10.38 -10.26
C GLY A 163 -9.84 11.04 -10.62
N ASP A 164 -10.72 10.35 -11.36
CA ASP A 164 -12.12 10.78 -11.47
C ASP A 164 -12.88 10.58 -10.14
N TYR A 165 -14.04 11.23 -10.01
CA TYR A 165 -14.80 11.17 -8.75
C TYR A 165 -15.21 9.76 -8.34
N LEU A 166 -15.67 8.93 -9.29
CA LEU A 166 -16.14 7.58 -8.98
C LEU A 166 -14.98 6.66 -8.65
N ASN A 167 -13.87 6.74 -9.39
CA ASN A 167 -12.63 6.02 -9.10
C ASN A 167 -12.16 6.36 -7.68
N ASN A 168 -11.88 7.62 -7.38
CA ASN A 168 -11.44 8.07 -6.05
C ASN A 168 -12.43 7.63 -4.94
N ALA A 169 -13.75 7.73 -5.17
CA ALA A 169 -14.75 7.30 -4.20
C ALA A 169 -14.73 5.79 -3.97
N PHE A 170 -14.57 4.98 -5.01
CA PHE A 170 -14.39 3.54 -4.90
C PHE A 170 -13.09 3.22 -4.17
N ASP A 171 -12.00 3.89 -4.48
CA ASP A 171 -10.70 3.62 -3.87
C ASP A 171 -10.70 3.94 -2.37
N LEU A 172 -11.33 5.04 -1.95
CA LEU A 172 -11.58 5.31 -0.53
C LEU A 172 -12.47 4.26 0.14
N LEU A 173 -13.49 3.74 -0.55
CA LEU A 173 -14.34 2.65 -0.03
C LEU A 173 -13.52 1.36 0.15
N TYR A 174 -12.66 1.02 -0.80
CA TYR A 174 -11.84 -0.19 -0.75
C TYR A 174 -10.66 -0.06 0.22
N ASN A 175 -10.14 1.15 0.42
CA ASN A 175 -9.25 1.49 1.51
C ASN A 175 -9.93 1.24 2.88
N LEU A 176 -11.18 1.67 3.06
CA LEU A 176 -11.95 1.40 4.28
C LEU A 176 -12.10 -0.11 4.54
N ILE A 177 -12.40 -0.90 3.51
CA ILE A 177 -12.51 -2.36 3.63
C ILE A 177 -11.17 -2.95 4.08
N GLY A 178 -10.06 -2.58 3.43
CA GLY A 178 -8.72 -3.03 3.81
C GLY A 178 -8.36 -2.70 5.27
N ALA A 179 -8.68 -1.49 5.71
CA ALA A 179 -8.44 -1.05 7.09
C ALA A 179 -9.28 -1.84 8.11
N ILE A 180 -10.55 -2.08 7.83
CA ILE A 180 -11.43 -2.88 8.70
C ILE A 180 -10.89 -4.31 8.82
N LEU A 181 -10.52 -4.95 7.71
CA LEU A 181 -9.96 -6.30 7.71
C LEU A 181 -8.67 -6.40 8.55
N ALA A 182 -7.79 -5.40 8.45
CA ALA A 182 -6.58 -5.36 9.26
C ALA A 182 -6.88 -5.16 10.75
N CYS A 183 -7.82 -4.30 11.12
CA CYS A 183 -8.26 -4.15 12.51
C CYS A 183 -8.86 -5.46 13.05
N ILE A 184 -9.68 -6.17 12.27
CA ILE A 184 -10.21 -7.48 12.66
C ILE A 184 -9.05 -8.47 12.92
N TYR A 185 -8.10 -8.53 12.01
CA TYR A 185 -6.91 -9.39 12.14
C TYR A 185 -6.12 -9.09 13.43
N LEU A 186 -5.84 -7.81 13.70
CA LEU A 186 -5.04 -7.38 14.85
C LEU A 186 -5.74 -7.61 16.20
N PHE A 187 -7.04 -7.32 16.30
CA PHE A 187 -7.72 -7.32 17.60
C PHE A 187 -8.44 -8.62 17.96
N TYR A 188 -8.77 -9.44 16.97
CA TYR A 188 -9.54 -10.68 17.16
C TYR A 188 -8.73 -11.93 16.83
N ILE A 189 -8.01 -11.98 15.70
CA ILE A 189 -7.30 -13.20 15.27
C ILE A 189 -5.97 -13.37 16.01
N GLN A 190 -5.19 -12.29 16.15
CA GLN A 190 -3.88 -12.36 16.81
C GLN A 190 -3.96 -12.65 18.32
N LYS A 191 -5.15 -12.55 18.93
CA LYS A 191 -5.40 -12.88 20.34
C LYS A 191 -5.36 -14.40 20.60
N GLU A 192 -5.66 -15.24 19.61
CA GLU A 192 -5.69 -16.69 19.80
C GLU A 192 -4.30 -17.35 19.75
N GLN A 193 -3.26 -16.59 19.40
CA GLN A 193 -1.88 -17.09 19.27
C GLN A 193 -0.93 -16.62 20.39
N LYS A 194 -1.45 -15.94 21.41
CA LYS A 194 -0.73 -15.58 22.65
C LYS A 194 -1.40 -16.26 23.83
#